data_AF-A0A2T4DTR1-F1
#
_entry.id   AF-A0A2T4DTR1-F1
#
_cell.length_a   1.000
_cell.length_b   1.000
_cell.length_c   1.000
_cell.angle_alpha   90.00
_cell.angle_beta   90.00
_cell.angle_gamma   90.00
#
_symmetry.space_group_name_H-M   'P 1'
#
loop_
_entity.id
_entity.type
_entity.pdbx_description
1 polymer ?
#
loop_
_entity_poly.entity_id
_entity_poly.type
_entity_poly.pdbx_seq_one_letter_code
_entity_poly.pdbx_strand_id
1 'polypeptide(L)'
;MTNQEKAAIGYVSTFIGNECWWDGEANEDRSNLDCKIITALGLGYQCSEKHLGYLRKWFSGDKEVLSELQKSNCPTIPYTATSQNTFDKIVIDTKGDSISVYYEVDGTNVREQESWEWSETAYFIATTDNLKLIQKVKSDVDQEKFEITDE
;
A
#
# COMPACT_ATOMS: atom_id res chain seq x y z
N MET A 1 13.21 -2.42 12.72
CA MET A 1 12.03 -1.62 12.32
C MET A 1 11.31 -1.15 13.57
N THR A 2 11.07 0.15 13.70
CA THR A 2 10.29 0.75 14.80
C THR A 2 8.79 0.64 14.52
N ASN A 3 7.93 0.94 15.51
CA ASN A 3 6.49 0.93 15.28
C ASN A 3 6.05 2.08 14.35
N GLN A 4 6.77 3.19 14.37
CA GLN A 4 6.56 4.32 13.47
C GLN A 4 6.88 3.93 12.03
N GLU A 5 8.03 3.30 11.80
CA GLU A 5 8.42 2.78 10.49
C GLU A 5 7.39 1.76 9.97
N LYS A 6 6.95 0.85 10.84
CA LYS A 6 5.90 -0.12 10.52
C LYS A 6 4.57 0.55 10.13
N ALA A 7 4.17 1.61 10.82
CA ALA A 7 2.94 2.33 10.50
C ALA A 7 3.06 3.15 9.21
N ALA A 8 4.22 3.74 8.93
CA ALA A 8 4.50 4.44 7.68
C ALA A 8 4.45 3.48 6.48
N ILE A 9 5.11 2.32 6.58
CA ILE A 9 5.08 1.28 5.54
C ILE A 9 3.66 0.72 5.38
N GLY A 10 2.99 0.37 6.49
CA GLY A 10 1.62 -0.14 6.45
C GLY A 10 0.65 0.83 5.76
N TYR A 11 0.81 2.14 6.01
CA TYR A 11 0.03 3.17 5.34
C TYR A 11 0.25 3.19 3.82
N VAL A 12 1.49 3.26 3.33
CA VAL A 12 1.72 3.33 1.87
C VAL A 12 1.30 2.02 1.18
N SER A 13 1.55 0.87 1.80
CA SER A 13 1.17 -0.44 1.26
C SER A 13 -0.35 -0.64 1.19
N THR A 14 -1.11 0.04 2.05
CA THR A 14 -2.58 -0.06 2.05
C THR A 14 -3.17 0.28 0.70
N PHE A 15 -2.67 1.33 0.03
CA PHE A 15 -3.29 1.87 -1.19
C PHE A 15 -2.79 1.24 -2.48
N ILE A 16 -1.62 0.61 -2.44
CA ILE A 16 -1.14 -0.16 -3.59
C ILE A 16 -1.89 -1.50 -3.69
N GLY A 17 -2.27 -2.09 -2.54
CA GLY A 17 -3.06 -3.32 -2.51
C GLY A 17 -2.32 -4.48 -3.21
N ASN A 18 -1.02 -4.60 -2.93
CA ASN A 18 -0.11 -5.44 -3.70
C ASN A 18 -0.01 -6.88 -3.20
N GLU A 19 0.30 -7.79 -4.13
CA GLU A 19 0.69 -9.18 -3.87
C GLU A 19 -0.26 -9.91 -2.89
N CYS A 20 -1.55 -9.71 -3.07
CA CYS A 20 -2.58 -10.30 -2.22
C CYS A 20 -3.00 -11.68 -2.72
N TRP A 21 -2.90 -12.69 -1.86
CA TRP A 21 -3.35 -14.04 -2.15
C TRP A 21 -4.51 -14.43 -1.26
N TRP A 22 -5.36 -15.32 -1.77
CA TRP A 22 -6.45 -15.91 -1.00
C TRP A 22 -5.87 -16.91 0.01
N ASP A 23 -6.14 -16.69 1.29
CA ASP A 23 -5.92 -17.71 2.32
C ASP A 23 -7.12 -18.67 2.35
N GLY A 24 -7.03 -19.73 1.55
CA GLY A 24 -8.12 -20.69 1.33
C GLY A 24 -9.02 -20.32 0.15
N GLU A 25 -10.30 -20.68 0.24
CA GLU A 25 -11.28 -20.37 -0.81
C GLU A 25 -11.58 -18.87 -0.85
N ALA A 26 -11.65 -18.30 -2.05
CA ALA A 26 -12.02 -16.91 -2.22
C ALA A 26 -13.43 -16.65 -1.66
N ASN A 27 -13.59 -15.56 -0.90
CA ASN A 27 -14.85 -15.17 -0.32
C ASN A 27 -15.34 -13.80 -0.86
N GLU A 28 -16.65 -13.57 -0.78
CA GLU A 28 -17.27 -12.38 -1.37
C GLU A 28 -16.85 -11.08 -0.66
N ASP A 29 -16.65 -11.14 0.66
CA ASP A 29 -16.25 -9.98 1.48
C ASP A 29 -14.74 -9.70 1.44
N ARG A 30 -13.97 -10.56 0.75
CA ARG A 30 -12.53 -10.49 0.55
C ARG A 30 -11.71 -10.47 1.84
N SER A 31 -12.29 -10.95 2.95
CA SER A 31 -11.70 -10.86 4.29
C SER A 31 -10.49 -11.76 4.51
N ASN A 32 -10.27 -12.76 3.64
CA ASN A 32 -9.13 -13.67 3.67
C ASN A 32 -8.05 -13.33 2.62
N LEU A 33 -7.99 -12.07 2.16
CA LEU A 33 -6.87 -11.60 1.35
C LEU A 33 -5.63 -11.32 2.21
N ASP A 34 -4.66 -12.22 2.07
CA ASP A 34 -3.33 -12.10 2.63
C ASP A 34 -2.42 -11.33 1.67
N CYS A 35 -2.20 -10.04 1.97
CA CYS A 35 -1.26 -9.21 1.24
C CYS A 35 0.11 -9.24 1.91
N LYS A 36 1.11 -9.67 1.15
CA LYS A 36 2.46 -10.01 1.61
C LYS A 36 3.08 -8.97 2.55
N ILE A 37 3.02 -7.67 2.22
CA ILE A 37 3.63 -6.63 3.05
C ILE A 37 2.85 -6.43 4.35
N ILE A 38 1.51 -6.31 4.28
CA ILE A 38 0.66 -6.11 5.46
C ILE A 38 0.83 -7.26 6.45
N THR A 39 0.88 -8.49 5.95
CA THR A 39 1.11 -9.70 6.76
C THR A 39 2.53 -9.78 7.30
N ALA A 40 3.55 -9.44 6.51
CA ALA A 40 4.93 -9.39 6.97
C ALA A 40 5.14 -8.35 8.09
N LEU A 41 4.39 -7.24 8.05
CA LEU A 41 4.34 -6.28 9.15
C LEU A 41 3.57 -6.79 10.38
N GLY A 42 2.91 -7.94 10.29
CA GLY A 42 2.09 -8.53 11.36
C GLY A 42 0.78 -7.80 11.59
N LEU A 43 0.25 -7.11 10.58
CA LEU A 43 -0.99 -6.33 10.64
C LEU A 43 -2.25 -7.17 10.35
N GLY A 44 -2.10 -8.45 10.00
CA GLY A 44 -3.20 -9.35 9.65
C GLY A 44 -3.56 -9.22 8.17
N TYR A 45 -4.78 -9.60 7.80
CA TYR A 45 -5.26 -9.49 6.42
C TYR A 45 -5.48 -8.02 6.02
N GLN A 46 -5.41 -7.78 4.72
CA GLN A 46 -5.66 -6.48 4.12
C GLN A 46 -7.06 -5.99 4.48
N CYS A 47 -7.17 -4.71 4.80
CA CYS A 47 -8.40 -4.05 5.24
C CYS A 47 -9.09 -4.61 6.50
N SER A 48 -8.50 -5.61 7.19
CA SER A 48 -9.04 -6.10 8.46
C SER A 48 -9.01 -5.04 9.56
N GLU A 49 -9.82 -5.21 10.60
CA GLU A 49 -9.80 -4.31 11.77
C GLU A 49 -8.46 -4.29 12.50
N LYS A 50 -7.70 -5.39 12.46
CA LYS A 50 -6.33 -5.43 12.98
C LYS A 50 -5.41 -4.50 12.18
N HIS A 51 -5.55 -4.51 10.85
CA HIS A 51 -4.78 -3.65 9.97
C HIS A 51 -5.22 -2.19 10.09
N LEU A 52 -6.47 -1.88 9.75
CA LEU A 52 -6.96 -0.51 9.71
C LEU A 52 -7.04 0.12 11.11
N GLY A 53 -7.35 -0.67 12.14
CA GLY A 53 -7.33 -0.21 13.53
C GLY A 53 -5.92 0.19 13.98
N TYR A 54 -4.89 -0.54 13.55
CA TYR A 54 -3.49 -0.16 13.81
C TYR A 54 -3.14 1.17 13.16
N LEU A 55 -3.49 1.37 11.88
CA LEU A 55 -3.23 2.63 11.17
C LEU A 55 -4.02 3.79 11.78
N ARG A 56 -5.32 3.63 12.03
CA ARG A 56 -6.15 4.68 12.67
C ARG A 56 -5.61 5.13 14.02
N LYS A 57 -5.02 4.21 14.80
CA LYS A 57 -4.38 4.57 16.08
C LYS A 57 -3.17 5.47 15.87
N TRP A 58 -2.26 5.08 14.96
CA TRP A 58 -1.04 5.83 14.67
C TRP A 58 -1.31 7.19 14.03
N PHE A 59 -2.32 7.30 13.16
CA PHE A 59 -2.69 8.55 12.49
C PHE A 59 -3.86 9.27 13.16
N SER A 60 -4.11 9.01 14.45
CA SER A 60 -5.28 9.55 15.18
C SER A 60 -5.33 11.08 15.22
N GLY A 61 -4.19 11.76 15.06
CA GLY A 61 -4.10 13.23 14.97
C GLY A 61 -4.21 13.79 13.55
N ASP A 62 -4.19 12.93 12.52
CA ASP A 62 -4.12 13.30 11.12
C ASP A 62 -5.48 13.06 10.43
N LYS A 63 -6.33 14.09 10.45
CA LYS A 63 -7.70 14.01 9.92
C LYS A 63 -7.75 13.70 8.42
N GLU A 64 -6.74 14.11 7.67
CA GLU A 64 -6.68 13.88 6.22
C GLU A 64 -6.41 12.41 5.95
N VAL A 65 -5.39 11.84 6.61
CA VAL A 65 -5.10 10.41 6.54
C VAL A 65 -6.29 9.57 7.02
N LEU A 66 -6.92 9.93 8.13
CA LEU A 66 -8.11 9.20 8.62
C LEU A 66 -9.26 9.26 7.61
N SER A 67 -9.47 10.41 6.96
CA SER A 67 -10.46 10.54 5.89
C SER A 67 -10.08 9.70 4.66
N GLU A 68 -8.81 9.61 4.29
CA GLU A 68 -8.33 8.80 3.16
C GLU A 68 -8.53 7.30 3.46
N LEU A 69 -8.14 6.84 4.64
CA LEU A 69 -8.36 5.47 5.11
C LEU A 69 -9.85 5.11 5.11
N GLN A 70 -10.73 6.04 5.46
CA GLN A 70 -12.19 5.82 5.43
C GLN A 70 -12.76 5.80 4.01
N LYS A 71 -12.29 6.68 3.11
CA LYS A 71 -12.87 6.87 1.77
C LYS A 71 -12.28 5.96 0.69
N SER A 72 -11.06 5.48 0.88
CA SER A 72 -10.34 4.67 -0.12
C SER A 72 -11.00 3.32 -0.42
N ASN A 73 -12.02 2.93 0.35
CA ASN A 73 -12.60 1.59 0.39
C ASN A 73 -11.58 0.47 0.67
N CYS A 74 -10.32 0.83 0.97
CA CYS A 74 -9.18 -0.06 1.16
C CYS A 74 -9.06 -1.14 0.05
N PRO A 75 -8.16 -0.96 -0.93
CA PRO A 75 -8.14 -1.83 -2.09
C PRO A 75 -7.80 -3.29 -1.71
N THR A 76 -8.65 -4.20 -2.19
CA THR A 76 -8.59 -5.65 -1.99
C THR A 76 -8.40 -6.34 -3.34
N ILE A 77 -7.27 -6.06 -3.99
CA ILE A 77 -6.98 -6.54 -5.35
C ILE A 77 -6.17 -7.84 -5.22
N PRO A 78 -6.73 -9.02 -5.57
CA PRO A 78 -5.96 -10.25 -5.57
C PRO A 78 -4.92 -10.24 -6.69
N TYR A 79 -3.82 -10.96 -6.51
CA TYR A 79 -2.74 -11.07 -7.51
C TYR A 79 -3.22 -11.70 -8.84
N THR A 80 -4.34 -12.42 -8.82
CA THR A 80 -4.99 -12.99 -10.01
C THR A 80 -5.90 -12.01 -10.73
N ALA A 81 -5.98 -10.75 -10.29
CA ALA A 81 -6.82 -9.74 -10.93
C ALA A 81 -6.27 -9.34 -12.30
N THR A 82 -7.20 -9.04 -13.23
CA THR A 82 -6.87 -8.53 -14.57
C THR A 82 -6.09 -7.22 -14.53
N SER A 83 -6.36 -6.38 -13.53
CA SER A 83 -5.65 -5.14 -13.27
C SER A 83 -5.12 -5.15 -11.85
N GLN A 84 -3.82 -4.92 -11.69
CA GLN A 84 -3.14 -4.97 -10.41
C GLN A 84 -1.91 -4.07 -10.37
N ASN A 85 -1.47 -3.78 -9.15
CA ASN A 85 -0.22 -3.09 -8.87
C ASN A 85 0.68 -3.96 -7.97
N THR A 86 1.98 -3.86 -8.16
CA THR A 86 3.02 -4.51 -7.35
C THR A 86 4.11 -3.52 -7.01
N PHE A 87 4.74 -3.68 -5.85
CA PHE A 87 5.96 -2.92 -5.56
C PHE A 87 7.15 -3.59 -6.24
N ASP A 88 7.90 -2.85 -7.04
CA ASP A 88 9.27 -3.25 -7.42
C ASP A 88 10.22 -2.99 -6.24
N LYS A 89 10.02 -1.85 -5.56
CA LYS A 89 10.91 -1.40 -4.51
C LYS A 89 10.19 -0.63 -3.43
N ILE A 90 10.65 -0.81 -2.19
CA ILE A 90 10.29 0.03 -1.05
C ILE A 90 11.52 0.27 -0.18
N VAL A 91 11.79 1.53 0.14
CA VAL A 91 12.92 1.97 0.95
C VAL A 91 12.42 2.92 2.02
N ILE A 92 12.82 2.67 3.26
CA ILE A 92 12.55 3.55 4.39
C ILE A 92 13.85 4.19 4.87
N ASP A 93 13.79 5.49 5.14
CA ASP A 93 14.88 6.26 5.77
C ASP A 93 14.31 7.05 6.95
N THR A 94 15.02 7.03 8.07
CA THR A 94 14.60 7.64 9.34
C THR A 94 15.71 8.54 9.86
N LYS A 95 15.41 9.84 10.05
CA LYS A 95 16.35 10.85 10.57
C LYS A 95 15.69 11.64 11.69
N GLY A 96 16.01 11.26 12.93
CA GLY A 96 15.32 11.80 14.11
C GLY A 96 13.84 11.45 14.06
N ASP A 97 12.99 12.46 14.12
CA ASP A 97 11.53 12.32 14.05
C ASP A 97 10.98 12.31 12.61
N SER A 98 11.85 12.46 11.61
CA SER A 98 11.45 12.41 10.20
C SER A 98 11.57 11.00 9.64
N ILE A 99 10.52 10.52 8.98
CA ILE A 99 10.50 9.24 8.26
C ILE A 99 10.12 9.53 6.81
N SER A 100 10.89 8.99 5.86
CA SER A 100 10.52 8.98 4.45
C SER A 100 10.41 7.56 3.95
N VAL A 101 9.33 7.26 3.22
CA VAL A 101 9.14 5.98 2.54
C VAL A 101 9.11 6.25 1.05
N TYR A 102 10.18 5.87 0.37
CA TYR A 102 10.27 5.86 -1.08
C TYR A 102 9.82 4.50 -1.62
N TYR A 103 9.07 4.49 -2.70
CA TYR A 103 8.65 3.26 -3.34
C TYR A 103 8.45 3.41 -4.84
N GLU A 104 8.67 2.32 -5.56
CA GLU A 104 8.45 2.16 -7.01
C GLU A 104 7.33 1.12 -7.19
N VAL A 105 6.39 1.42 -8.07
CA VAL A 105 5.21 0.59 -8.33
C VAL A 105 5.09 0.34 -9.81
N ASP A 106 4.91 -0.93 -10.15
CA ASP A 106 4.49 -1.38 -11.47
C ASP A 106 3.03 -1.79 -11.42
N GLY A 107 2.29 -1.43 -12.44
CA GLY A 107 0.92 -1.88 -12.65
C GLY A 107 0.74 -2.44 -14.05
N THR A 108 -0.21 -3.36 -14.14
CA THR A 108 -0.59 -3.98 -15.41
C THR A 108 -2.08 -4.12 -15.51
N ASN A 109 -2.59 -4.02 -16.73
CA ASN A 109 -3.93 -4.42 -17.12
C ASN A 109 -3.82 -5.32 -18.34
N VAL A 110 -3.89 -6.63 -18.11
CA VAL A 110 -3.70 -7.62 -19.18
C VAL A 110 -4.84 -7.60 -20.21
N ARG A 111 -6.02 -7.09 -19.85
CA ARG A 111 -7.15 -6.97 -20.78
C ARG A 111 -6.94 -5.84 -21.77
N GLU A 112 -6.45 -4.70 -21.28
CA GLU A 112 -6.17 -3.53 -22.12
C GLU A 112 -4.76 -3.59 -22.74
N GLN A 113 -3.96 -4.56 -22.33
CA GLN A 113 -2.55 -4.73 -22.70
C GLN A 113 -1.73 -3.47 -22.40
N GLU A 114 -1.96 -2.92 -21.21
CA GLU A 114 -1.33 -1.70 -20.73
C GLU A 114 -0.52 -1.98 -19.47
N SER A 115 0.65 -1.39 -19.38
CA SER A 115 1.47 -1.32 -18.17
C SER A 115 1.69 0.13 -17.79
N TRP A 116 1.92 0.37 -16.51
CA TRP A 116 2.29 1.68 -16.03
C TRP A 116 3.25 1.56 -14.86
N GLU A 117 4.13 2.53 -14.72
CA GLU A 117 5.08 2.61 -13.61
C GLU A 117 5.09 4.02 -13.03
N TRP A 118 5.33 4.10 -11.72
CA TRP A 118 5.60 5.37 -11.06
C TRP A 118 6.39 5.14 -9.78
N SER A 119 7.02 6.22 -9.31
CA SER A 119 7.61 6.27 -7.99
C SER A 119 6.89 7.30 -7.12
N GLU A 120 6.92 7.09 -5.82
CA GLU A 120 6.42 8.05 -4.87
C GLU A 120 7.24 8.05 -3.58
N THR A 121 7.43 9.23 -2.99
CA THR A 121 7.97 9.38 -1.63
C THR A 121 6.92 9.97 -0.72
N ALA A 122 6.57 9.24 0.34
CA ALA A 122 5.74 9.73 1.43
C ALA A 122 6.62 10.18 2.61
N TYR A 123 6.43 11.41 3.06
CA TYR A 123 7.16 12.01 4.17
C TYR A 123 6.27 12.13 5.40
N PHE A 124 6.77 11.67 6.54
CA PHE A 124 6.07 11.67 7.81
C PHE A 124 6.89 12.35 8.89
N ILE A 125 6.18 12.93 9.86
CA ILE A 125 6.75 13.30 11.16
C ILE A 125 6.17 12.37 12.21
N ALA A 126 7.06 11.77 12.97
CA ALA A 126 6.77 10.83 14.04
C ALA A 126 6.82 11.52 15.41
N THR A 127 5.94 11.08 16.30
CA THR A 127 6.10 11.24 17.75
C THR A 127 6.25 9.86 18.38
N THR A 128 6.27 9.80 19.72
CA THR A 128 6.31 8.54 20.47
C THR A 128 5.17 7.59 20.10
N ASP A 129 3.99 8.12 19.80
CA ASP A 129 2.74 7.36 19.64
C ASP A 129 1.86 7.80 18.47
N ASN A 130 2.35 8.72 17.64
CA ASN A 130 1.62 9.26 16.50
C ASN A 130 2.50 9.41 15.25
N LEU A 131 1.85 9.47 14.09
CA LEU A 131 2.42 9.80 12.81
C LEU A 131 1.52 10.82 12.12
N LYS A 132 2.16 11.79 11.47
CA LYS A 132 1.50 12.74 10.59
C LYS A 132 2.12 12.66 9.21
N LEU A 133 1.29 12.50 8.18
CA LEU A 133 1.72 12.63 6.80
C LEU A 133 1.93 14.12 6.49
N ILE A 134 3.11 14.48 6.01
CA ILE A 134 3.46 15.86 5.68
C ILE A 134 3.32 16.11 4.19
N GLN A 135 3.75 15.15 3.37
CA GLN A 135 3.78 15.30 1.93
C GLN A 135 3.86 13.95 1.25
N LYS A 136 3.28 13.87 0.05
CA LYS A 136 3.55 12.83 -0.95
C LYS A 136 4.15 13.51 -2.18
N VAL A 137 5.27 13.00 -2.69
CA VAL A 137 5.89 13.44 -3.94
C VAL A 137 5.85 12.27 -4.90
N LYS A 138 4.97 12.33 -5.89
CA LYS A 138 4.77 11.30 -6.90
C LYS A 138 5.42 11.73 -8.22
N SER A 139 6.09 10.81 -8.91
CA SER A 139 6.57 11.05 -10.27
C SER A 139 5.41 11.12 -11.26
N ASP A 140 5.70 11.56 -12.48
CA ASP A 140 4.80 11.28 -13.59
C ASP A 140 4.64 9.76 -13.73
N VAL A 141 3.46 9.34 -14.21
CA VAL A 141 3.18 7.94 -14.51
C VAL A 141 3.66 7.69 -15.93
N ASP A 142 4.60 6.76 -16.10
CA ASP A 142 4.94 6.26 -17.42
C ASP A 142 3.96 5.14 -17.80
N GLN A 143 3.44 5.16 -19.01
CA GLN A 143 2.41 4.23 -19.46
C GLN A 143 2.76 3.69 -20.84
N GLU A 144 2.77 2.37 -20.94
CA GLU A 144 3.14 1.66 -22.14
C GLU A 144 2.03 0.69 -22.58
N LYS A 145 2.02 0.37 -23.88
CA LYS A 145 1.22 -0.72 -24.44
C LYS A 145 2.12 -1.88 -24.77
N PHE A 146 1.65 -3.09 -24.48
CA PHE A 146 2.32 -4.33 -24.88
C PHE A 146 1.41 -5.15 -25.81
N GLU A 147 2.00 -6.13 -26.49
CA GLU A 147 1.28 -7.12 -27.27
C GLU A 147 1.52 -8.50 -26.67
N ILE A 148 0.45 -9.24 -26.39
CA ILE A 148 0.55 -10.65 -26.04
C ILE A 148 0.60 -11.44 -27.34
N THR A 149 1.77 -11.98 -27.67
CA THR A 149 1.93 -12.90 -28.81
C THR A 149 1.61 -14.32 -28.36
N ASP A 150 0.71 -15.00 -29.07
CA ASP A 150 0.47 -16.43 -28.89
C ASP A 150 1.70 -17.24 -29.34
N GLU A 151 2.31 -18.02 -28.43
CA GLU A 151 3.31 -19.07 -28.75
C GLU A 151 2.63 -20.39 -29.16
#